data_AF-A0AAU9API1-F1
#
_entry.id   AF-A0AAU9API1-F1
#
_cell.length_a   1.000
_cell.length_b   1.000
_cell.length_c   1.000
_cell.angle_alpha   90.00
_cell.angle_beta   90.00
_cell.angle_gamma   90.00
#
_symmetry.space_group_name_H-M   'P 1'
#
loop_
_entity.id
_entity.type
_entity.pdbx_description
1 polymer ?
#
loop_
_entity_poly.entity_id
_entity_poly.type
_entity_poly.pdbx_seq_one_letter_code
_entity_poly.pdbx_strand_id
1 'polypeptide(L)'
;MSIEAIGALGAASSLSASGALSSASLSAASPLAEAARGEALSGAPRADFMDALGAGLSRADGSLRHADAQLRALSAGQDVPIHDVMIAMEQARLDLTLVVEVRNRLVESYQEMMRMQL
;
A
#
# COMPACT_ATOMS: atom_id res chain seq x y z
N MET A 1 -13.65 38.44 38.52
CA MET A 1 -14.34 39.70 38.17
C MET A 1 -14.81 39.52 36.73
N SER A 2 -16.00 38.98 36.47
CA SER A 2 -17.37 39.49 36.69
C SER A 2 -17.84 40.38 35.54
N ILE A 3 -19.12 40.14 35.16
CA ILE A 3 -20.08 40.95 34.36
C ILE A 3 -20.24 40.45 32.91
N GLU A 4 -21.29 39.70 32.55
CA GLU A 4 -22.74 40.01 32.37
C GLU A 4 -23.07 41.03 31.27
N ALA A 5 -23.77 40.55 30.24
CA ALA A 5 -24.76 41.25 29.40
C ALA A 5 -25.48 40.15 28.59
N ILE A 6 -26.68 39.66 28.94
CA ILE A 6 -28.01 40.29 28.95
C ILE A 6 -28.26 41.14 27.70
N GLY A 7 -28.99 40.58 26.74
CA GLY A 7 -29.53 41.28 25.59
C GLY A 7 -30.61 40.46 24.87
N ALA A 8 -31.86 40.69 25.27
CA ALA A 8 -33.13 40.54 24.52
C ALA A 8 -33.37 39.19 23.80
N LEU A 9 -34.26 38.29 24.24
CA LEU A 9 -35.70 38.45 24.49
C LEU A 9 -36.42 39.37 23.48
N GLY A 10 -36.50 38.93 22.23
CA GLY A 10 -37.39 39.46 21.20
C GLY A 10 -38.55 38.49 20.93
N ALA A 11 -39.70 38.82 21.53
CA ALA A 11 -41.08 38.49 21.18
C ALA A 11 -41.38 37.27 20.28
N ALA A 12 -42.16 36.35 20.84
CA ALA A 12 -43.13 35.54 20.12
C ALA A 12 -44.12 36.41 19.31
N SER A 13 -44.53 35.98 18.12
CA SER A 13 -45.94 35.75 17.72
C SER A 13 -46.21 35.82 16.20
N SER A 14 -47.27 35.09 15.81
CA SER A 14 -47.89 34.88 14.49
C SER A 14 -47.23 33.76 13.63
N LEU A 15 -47.72 32.51 13.67
CA LEU A 15 -49.07 32.00 13.38
C LEU A 15 -49.50 32.33 11.94
N SER A 16 -49.03 31.54 10.97
CA SER A 16 -49.74 31.32 9.72
C SER A 16 -50.27 29.89 9.70
N ALA A 17 -51.58 29.80 9.52
CA ALA A 17 -52.38 28.60 9.61
C ALA A 17 -52.19 27.67 8.40
N SER A 18 -52.25 26.37 8.70
CA SER A 18 -53.11 25.38 8.06
C SER A 18 -53.04 25.22 6.53
N GLY A 19 -52.33 24.18 6.10
CA GLY A 19 -52.37 23.65 4.73
C GLY A 19 -51.74 22.27 4.71
N ALA A 20 -52.57 21.24 4.68
CA ALA A 20 -52.20 19.86 4.94
C ALA A 20 -51.27 19.22 3.88
N LEU A 21 -50.60 18.14 4.33
CA LEU A 21 -50.04 17.03 3.54
C LEU A 21 -48.70 17.28 2.82
N SER A 22 -47.59 16.85 3.44
CA SER A 22 -46.71 15.88 2.78
C SER A 22 -45.73 15.26 3.78
N SER A 23 -45.87 13.96 3.96
CA SER A 23 -44.95 12.96 4.51
C SER A 23 -43.68 13.45 5.21
N ALA A 24 -43.55 13.03 6.47
CA ALA A 24 -42.30 12.78 7.16
C ALA A 24 -41.21 12.31 6.17
N SER A 25 -40.33 13.22 5.76
CA SER A 25 -39.07 12.86 5.16
C SER A 25 -38.14 12.55 6.32
N LEU A 26 -37.90 11.25 6.51
CA LEU A 26 -36.83 10.72 7.33
C LEU A 26 -35.51 11.32 6.88
N SER A 27 -35.10 12.42 7.51
CA SER A 27 -33.71 12.90 7.50
C SER A 27 -32.91 12.08 8.52
N ALA A 28 -32.78 10.78 8.23
CA ALA A 28 -32.02 9.83 9.05
C ALA A 28 -31.69 8.56 8.25
N ALA A 29 -30.97 8.71 7.13
CA ALA A 29 -30.27 7.66 6.38
C ALA A 29 -29.28 8.42 5.46
N SER A 30 -27.96 8.28 5.51
CA SER A 30 -27.09 7.23 6.03
C SER A 30 -25.68 7.83 6.22
N PRO A 31 -24.98 7.64 7.36
CA PRO A 31 -23.54 7.93 7.43
C PRO A 31 -22.69 6.93 6.60
N LEU A 32 -23.31 5.98 5.91
CA LEU A 32 -22.67 5.00 5.03
C LEU A 32 -22.39 5.52 3.60
N ALA A 33 -22.87 6.71 3.23
CA ALA A 33 -22.55 7.31 1.93
C ALA A 33 -21.20 8.07 1.91
N GLU A 34 -20.68 8.47 3.07
CA GLU A 34 -19.38 9.15 3.18
C GLU A 34 -18.21 8.14 3.21
N ALA A 35 -18.47 6.85 3.47
CA ALA A 35 -17.49 5.78 3.35
C ALA A 35 -17.23 5.33 1.90
N ALA A 36 -18.03 5.83 0.95
CA ALA A 36 -17.90 5.57 -0.49
C ALA A 36 -17.46 6.81 -1.29
N ARG A 37 -17.06 7.90 -0.61
CA ARG A 37 -16.25 8.95 -1.23
C ARG A 37 -14.85 8.40 -1.39
N GLY A 38 -14.56 8.01 -2.63
CA GLY A 38 -13.33 7.40 -3.05
C GLY A 38 -12.12 7.92 -2.30
N GLU A 39 -11.45 6.99 -1.64
CA GLU A 39 -10.03 6.84 -1.88
C GLU A 39 -9.87 6.68 -3.40
N ALA A 40 -9.85 7.83 -4.08
CA ALA A 40 -9.32 7.94 -5.41
C ALA A 40 -7.96 7.26 -5.30
N LEU A 41 -7.84 6.11 -5.97
CA LEU A 41 -6.57 5.49 -6.28
C LEU A 41 -5.74 6.56 -6.97
N SER A 42 -5.04 7.35 -6.14
CA SER A 42 -4.16 8.41 -6.54
C SER A 42 -3.13 7.78 -7.46
N GLY A 43 -2.83 8.49 -8.54
CA GLY A 43 -2.32 7.92 -9.78
C GLY A 43 -1.25 6.84 -9.63
N ALA A 44 -1.50 5.72 -10.31
CA ALA A 44 -0.54 4.75 -10.84
C ALA A 44 0.77 4.48 -10.02
N PRO A 45 0.93 3.27 -9.45
CA PRO A 45 2.10 2.83 -8.67
C PRO A 45 3.31 2.48 -9.56
N ARG A 46 3.63 3.31 -10.56
CA ARG A 46 4.75 3.05 -11.48
C ARG A 46 6.10 3.26 -10.81
N ALA A 47 6.20 4.17 -9.85
CA ALA A 47 7.37 4.30 -9.00
C ALA A 47 7.53 3.05 -8.10
N ASP A 48 6.44 2.62 -7.47
CA ASP A 48 6.47 1.57 -6.44
C ASP A 48 6.93 0.20 -6.95
N PHE A 49 6.53 -0.21 -8.17
CA PHE A 49 6.94 -1.52 -8.69
C PHE A 49 8.43 -1.56 -9.06
N MET A 50 8.95 -0.52 -9.72
CA MET A 50 10.37 -0.47 -10.09
C MET A 50 11.26 -0.34 -8.86
N ASP A 51 10.82 0.41 -7.85
CA ASP A 51 11.50 0.50 -6.56
C ASP A 51 11.47 -0.84 -5.81
N ALA A 52 10.32 -1.54 -5.80
CA ALA A 52 10.21 -2.88 -5.21
C ALA A 52 11.10 -3.91 -5.93
N LEU A 53 11.19 -3.84 -7.26
CA LEU A 53 12.09 -4.68 -8.06
C LEU A 53 13.55 -4.36 -7.78
N GLY A 54 13.92 -3.08 -7.73
CA GLY A 54 15.27 -2.63 -7.38
C GLY A 54 15.67 -3.09 -5.98
N ALA A 55 14.77 -2.97 -5.01
CA ALA A 55 14.97 -3.50 -3.65
C ALA A 55 15.08 -5.04 -3.65
N GLY A 56 14.29 -5.75 -4.46
CA GLY A 56 14.40 -7.19 -4.64
C GLY A 56 15.76 -7.62 -5.20
N LEU A 57 16.26 -6.92 -6.23
CA LEU A 57 17.57 -7.17 -6.81
C LEU A 57 18.70 -6.90 -5.80
N SER A 58 18.61 -5.80 -5.06
CA SER A 58 19.58 -5.48 -4.00
C SER A 58 19.56 -6.52 -2.88
N ARG A 59 18.40 -7.09 -2.54
CA ARG A 59 18.28 -8.19 -1.58
C ARG A 59 18.94 -9.46 -2.11
N ALA A 60 18.70 -9.83 -3.37
CA ALA A 60 19.34 -10.98 -3.99
C ALA A 60 20.88 -10.85 -4.02
N ASP A 61 21.41 -9.67 -4.33
CA ASP A 61 22.87 -9.39 -4.24
C ASP A 61 23.38 -9.55 -2.80
N GLY A 62 22.66 -9.00 -1.82
CA GLY A 62 23.00 -9.15 -0.40
C GLY A 62 23.01 -10.62 0.04
N SER A 63 22.01 -11.39 -0.39
CA SER A 63 21.86 -12.83 -0.10
C SER A 63 23.02 -13.65 -0.69
N LEU A 64 23.38 -13.39 -1.95
CA LEU A 64 24.55 -13.98 -2.62
C LEU A 64 25.85 -13.67 -1.88
N ARG A 65 26.09 -12.40 -1.55
CA ARG A 65 27.32 -11.98 -0.86
C ARG A 65 27.42 -12.55 0.55
N HIS A 66 26.30 -12.68 1.24
CA HIS A 66 26.24 -13.30 2.56
C HIS A 66 26.56 -14.80 2.49
N ALA A 67 25.96 -15.53 1.54
CA ALA A 67 26.26 -16.94 1.30
C ALA A 67 27.74 -17.16 0.96
N ASP A 68 28.31 -16.33 0.08
CA ASP A 68 29.73 -16.34 -0.28
C ASP A 68 30.64 -16.10 0.94
N ALA A 69 30.28 -15.13 1.78
CA ALA A 69 31.04 -14.82 2.99
C ALA A 69 31.07 -16.00 3.96
N GLN A 70 29.92 -16.64 4.20
CA GLN A 70 29.83 -17.81 5.06
C GLN A 70 30.58 -19.02 4.47
N LEU A 71 30.49 -19.24 3.16
CA LEU A 71 31.23 -20.30 2.48
C LEU A 71 32.75 -20.09 2.62
N ARG A 72 33.22 -18.85 2.44
CA ARG A 72 34.63 -18.50 2.63
C ARG A 72 35.08 -18.73 4.07
N ALA A 73 34.29 -18.30 5.05
CA ALA A 73 34.55 -18.50 6.47
C ALA A 73 34.67 -19.99 6.82
N LEU A 74 33.74 -20.82 6.33
CA LEU A 74 33.78 -22.27 6.49
C LEU A 74 35.04 -22.87 5.85
N SER A 75 35.37 -22.47 4.61
CA SER A 75 36.57 -22.96 3.90
C SER A 75 37.89 -22.52 4.54
N ALA A 76 37.88 -21.40 5.26
CA ALA A 76 39.00 -20.88 6.03
C ALA A 76 39.17 -21.58 7.40
N GLY A 77 38.29 -22.53 7.73
CA GLY A 77 38.32 -23.25 9.01
C GLY A 77 37.79 -22.45 10.19
N GLN A 78 37.04 -21.37 9.95
CA GLN A 78 36.31 -20.68 11.02
C GLN A 78 35.17 -21.56 11.52
N ASP A 79 34.83 -21.41 12.80
CA ASP A 79 33.73 -22.14 13.45
C ASP A 79 32.39 -21.56 12.99
N VAL A 80 32.04 -21.85 11.74
CA VAL A 80 30.74 -21.52 11.14
C VAL A 80 29.96 -22.83 11.01
N PRO A 81 28.76 -22.92 11.59
CA PRO A 81 27.92 -24.09 11.44
C PRO A 81 27.57 -24.33 9.96
N ILE A 82 27.87 -25.53 9.47
CA ILE A 82 27.66 -25.90 8.05
C ILE A 82 26.20 -25.73 7.62
N HIS A 83 25.24 -25.95 8.53
CA HIS A 83 23.83 -25.79 8.21
C HIS A 83 23.45 -24.35 7.89
N ASP A 84 24.07 -23.36 8.53
CA ASP A 84 23.82 -21.95 8.24
C ASP A 84 24.33 -21.58 6.85
N VAL A 85 25.50 -22.11 6.47
CA VAL A 85 26.05 -21.93 5.11
C VAL A 85 25.08 -22.51 4.08
N MET A 86 24.58 -23.73 4.30
CA MET A 86 23.62 -24.37 3.40
C MET A 86 22.30 -23.59 3.30
N ILE A 87 21.78 -23.11 4.43
CA ILE A 87 20.56 -22.28 4.46
C ILE A 87 20.79 -20.98 3.69
N ALA A 88 21.91 -20.30 3.94
CA ALA A 88 22.26 -19.06 3.25
C ALA A 88 22.38 -19.27 1.73
N MET A 89 22.99 -20.38 1.29
CA MET A 89 23.10 -20.72 -0.13
C MET A 89 21.73 -21.01 -0.77
N GLU A 90 20.85 -21.75 -0.10
CA GLU A 90 19.51 -22.03 -0.64
C GLU A 90 18.67 -20.76 -0.71
N GLN A 91 18.77 -19.90 0.30
CA GLN A 91 18.07 -18.62 0.31
C GLN A 91 18.53 -17.71 -0.83
N ALA A 92 19.84 -17.60 -1.06
CA ALA A 92 20.40 -16.86 -2.19
C ALA A 92 19.91 -17.42 -3.55
N ARG A 93 19.81 -18.75 -3.67
CA ARG A 93 19.28 -19.43 -4.86
C ARG A 93 17.81 -19.09 -5.11
N LEU A 94 16.98 -19.12 -4.07
CA LEU A 94 15.56 -18.76 -4.16
C LEU A 94 15.38 -17.29 -4.54
N ASP A 95 16.12 -16.39 -3.91
CA ASP A 95 16.07 -14.95 -4.20
C ASP A 95 16.47 -14.66 -5.66
N LEU A 96 17.53 -15.30 -6.16
CA LEU A 96 17.96 -15.16 -7.55
C LEU A 96 16.93 -15.71 -8.53
N THR A 97 16.34 -16.86 -8.23
CA THR A 97 15.29 -17.47 -9.07
C THR A 97 14.09 -16.53 -9.18
N LEU A 98 13.66 -15.95 -8.07
CA LEU A 98 12.57 -14.97 -8.05
C LEU A 98 12.88 -13.76 -8.94
N VAL A 99 14.09 -13.21 -8.84
CA VAL A 99 14.52 -12.06 -9.67
C VAL A 99 14.50 -12.42 -11.17
N VAL A 100 14.95 -13.61 -11.53
CA VAL A 100 14.94 -14.08 -12.92
C VAL A 100 13.51 -14.22 -13.44
N GLU A 101 12.59 -14.80 -12.66
CA GLU A 101 11.19 -14.93 -13.05
C GLU A 101 10.53 -13.56 -13.28
N VAL A 102 10.77 -12.61 -12.39
CA VAL A 102 10.24 -11.25 -12.56
C VAL A 102 10.84 -10.58 -13.80
N ARG A 103 12.15 -10.71 -14.03
CA ARG A 103 12.80 -10.21 -15.26
C ARG A 103 12.16 -10.80 -16.50
N ASN A 104 11.96 -12.11 -16.54
CA ASN A 104 11.36 -12.80 -17.67
C ASN A 104 9.95 -12.27 -17.94
N ARG A 105 9.13 -12.13 -16.89
CA ARG A 105 7.76 -11.62 -17.02
C ARG A 105 7.72 -10.17 -17.50
N LEU A 106 8.67 -9.33 -17.10
CA LEU A 106 8.76 -7.94 -17.56
C LEU A 106 9.14 -7.84 -19.03
N VAL A 107 10.11 -8.65 -19.47
CA VAL A 107 10.51 -8.73 -20.87
C VAL A 107 9.34 -9.23 -21.73
N GLU A 108 8.64 -10.27 -21.29
CA GLU A 108 7.47 -10.81 -21.97
C GLU A 108 6.33 -9.77 -22.06
N SER A 109 6.03 -9.09 -20.95
CA SER A 109 4.98 -8.05 -20.91
C SER A 109 5.31 -6.88 -21.84
N TYR A 110 6.59 -6.49 -21.92
CA TYR A 110 7.05 -5.49 -22.87
C TYR A 110 6.89 -5.95 -24.33
N GLN A 111 7.26 -7.19 -24.63
CA GLN A 111 7.09 -7.77 -25.95
C GLN A 111 5.61 -7.88 -26.36
N GLU A 112 4.72 -8.25 -25.44
CA GLU A 112 3.28 -8.35 -25.71
C GLU A 112 2.65 -7.00 -26.03
N MET A 113 3.00 -5.94 -25.30
CA MET A 113 2.54 -4.58 -25.61
C MET A 113 2.92 -4.17 -27.04
N MET A 114 4.14 -4.49 -27.49
CA MET A 114 4.60 -4.20 -28.85
C MET A 114 3.85 -4.98 -29.92
N ARG A 115 3.40 -6.21 -29.63
CA ARG A 115 2.63 -7.04 -30.58
C ARG A 115 1.19 -6.55 -30.78
N MET A 116 0.62 -5.81 -29.82
CA MET A 116 -0.72 -5.24 -29.97
C MET A 116 -0.78 -3.96 -30.82
N GLN A 117 0.35 -3.27 -31.03
CA GLN A 117 0.40 -2.01 -31.77
C GLN A 117 0.75 -2.15 -33.27
N LEU A 118 1.04 -3.36 -33.75
CA LEU A 118 1.28 -3.65 -35.17
C LEU A 118 0.05 -4.30 -35.81
#